data_AF-A0A838SKQ3-F1
#
_entry.id   AF-A0A838SKQ3-F1
#
_cell.length_a   1.000
_cell.length_b   1.000
_cell.length_c   1.000
_cell.angle_alpha   90.00
_cell.angle_beta   90.00
_cell.angle_gamma   90.00
#
_symmetry.space_group_name_H-M   'P 1'
#
loop_
_entity.id
_entity.type
_entity.pdbx_description
1 polymer ?
#
loop_
_entity_poly.entity_id
_entity_poly.type
_entity_poly.pdbx_seq_one_letter_code
_entity_poly.pdbx_strand_id
1 'polypeptide(L)' 'MRVLVVGSGAREHALCLALSRDPAVDHLVCAPGNAGTAALAASAALDVDDPDAVAALAADVDAGLVVLGPE' A
#
# COMPACT_ATOMS: atom_id res chain seq x y z
N MET A 1 -4.59 11.88 -4.80
CA MET A 1 -4.59 10.52 -5.37
C MET A 1 -4.57 9.48 -4.26
N ARG A 2 -5.24 8.33 -4.45
CA ARG A 2 -5.22 7.19 -3.52
C ARG A 2 -4.14 6.19 -3.97
N VAL A 3 -3.29 5.75 -3.05
CA VAL A 3 -2.15 4.87 -3.36
C VAL A 3 -2.23 3.59 -2.52
N LEU A 4 -2.05 2.45 -3.20
CA LEU A 4 -1.88 1.14 -2.57
C LEU A 4 -0.43 0.68 -2.71
N VAL A 5 0.23 0.41 -1.59
CA VAL A 5 1.55 -0.24 -1.54
C VAL A 5 1.35 -1.70 -1.13
N VAL A 6 1.86 -2.63 -1.94
CA VAL A 6 1.75 -4.06 -1.68
C VAL A 6 3.06 -4.58 -1.09
N GLY A 7 2.99 -5.23 0.06
CA GLY A 7 4.11 -5.81 0.80
C GLY A 7 4.15 -5.40 2.27
N SER A 8 5.15 -5.91 2.99
CA SER A 8 5.30 -5.74 4.44
C SER A 8 6.75 -5.54 4.89
N GLY A 9 7.67 -5.31 3.96
CA GLY A 9 9.09 -5.16 4.23
C GLY A 9 9.51 -3.72 4.58
N ALA A 10 10.82 -3.55 4.77
CA ALA A 10 11.42 -2.25 5.02
C ALA A 10 11.38 -1.33 3.78
N ARG A 11 11.40 -1.91 2.58
CA ARG A 11 11.25 -1.17 1.32
C ARG A 11 9.88 -0.49 1.26
N GLU A 12 8.81 -1.21 1.59
CA GLU A 12 7.45 -0.68 1.57
C GLU A 12 7.25 0.36 2.67
N HIS A 13 7.92 0.22 3.82
CA HIS A 13 7.97 1.29 4.82
C HIS A 13 8.59 2.58 4.28
N ALA A 14 9.74 2.49 3.60
CA ALA A 14 10.40 3.66 3.02
C ALA A 14 9.54 4.33 1.95
N LEU A 15 8.85 3.54 1.12
CA LEU A 15 7.89 4.04 0.13
C LEU A 15 6.70 4.73 0.80
N CYS A 16 6.10 4.12 1.83
CA CYS A 16 5.01 4.73 2.58
C CYS A 16 5.44 6.06 3.22
N LEU A 17 6.66 6.13 3.77
CA LEU A 17 7.19 7.35 4.39
C LEU A 17 7.37 8.49 3.38
N ALA A 18 7.80 8.18 2.16
CA ALA A 18 7.92 9.18 1.11
C ALA A 18 6.54 9.63 0.62
N LEU A 19 5.64 8.69 0.35
CA LEU A 19 4.29 8.97 -0.14
C LEU A 19 3.43 9.73 0.87
N SER A 20 3.59 9.47 2.18
CA SER A 20 2.85 10.18 3.23
C SER A 20 3.21 11.67 3.34
N ARG A 21 4.27 12.12 2.64
CA ARG A 21 4.72 13.52 2.62
C ARG A 21 4.37 14.22 1.32
N ASP A 22 3.86 13.50 0.33
CA ASP A 22 3.52 14.06 -0.97
C ASP A 22 2.13 14.72 -0.91
N PRO A 23 2.01 16.03 -1.18
CA PRO A 23 0.72 16.73 -1.15
C PRO A 23 -0.27 16.25 -2.23
N ALA A 24 0.17 15.48 -3.23
CA ALA A 24 -0.71 14.87 -4.22
C ALA A 24 -1.31 13.52 -3.75
N VAL A 25 -0.90 12.99 -2.60
CA VAL A 25 -1.42 11.73 -2.04
C VAL A 25 -2.45 12.04 -0.95
N ASP A 26 -3.71 11.72 -1.21
CA ASP A 26 -4.83 11.98 -0.29
C ASP A 26 -5.06 10.82 0.67
N HIS A 27 -4.81 9.59 0.19
CA HIS A 27 -5.01 8.36 0.95
C HIS A 27 -3.92 7.36 0.63
N LEU A 28 -3.37 6.74 1.66
CA LEU A 28 -2.32 5.74 1.55
C LEU A 28 -2.74 4.46 2.28
N VAL A 29 -2.68 3.34 1.56
CA VAL A 29 -2.94 1.99 2.07
C VAL A 29 -1.70 1.14 1.85
N CYS A 30 -1.33 0.34 2.85
CA CYS A 30 -0.26 -0.64 2.74
C CYS A 30 -0.79 -2.02 3.14
N ALA A 31 -0.58 -3.03 2.30
CA ALA A 31 -1.18 -4.36 2.49
C ALA A 31 -0.18 -5.47 2.15
N PRO A 32 0.08 -6.45 3.04
CA PRO A 32 -0.47 -6.57 4.38
C PRO A 32 0.13 -5.55 5.38
N GLY A 33 1.24 -4.90 5.03
CA GLY A 33 1.91 -3.94 5.91
C GLY A 33 2.55 -4.58 7.15
N ASN A 34 3.09 -3.72 8.02
CA ASN A 34 3.68 -4.07 9.30
C ASN A 34 3.43 -2.96 10.34
N ALA A 35 3.91 -3.13 11.58
CA ALA A 35 3.73 -2.15 12.65
C ALA A 35 4.29 -0.75 12.31
N GLY A 36 5.36 -0.68 11.51
CA GLY A 36 5.94 0.58 11.07
C GLY A 36 5.10 1.27 10.00
N THR A 37 4.58 0.55 9.00
CA THR A 37 3.72 1.15 7.96
C THR A 37 2.37 1.56 8.51
N ALA A 38 1.86 0.89 9.56
CA ALA A 38 0.61 1.25 10.22
C ALA A 38 0.60 2.66 10.85
N ALA A 39 1.78 3.25 11.11
CA ALA A 39 1.89 4.63 11.56
C ALA A 39 1.78 5.67 10.42
N LEU A 40 1.85 5.23 9.16
CA LEU A 40 1.93 6.08 7.97
C LEU A 40 0.77 5.86 6.99
N ALA A 41 0.19 4.66 6.99
CA ALA A 41 -0.80 4.19 6.03
C ALA A 41 -1.88 3.34 6.72
N ALA A 42 -3.09 3.31 6.16
CA ALA A 42 -4.08 2.33 6.55
C ALA A 42 -3.58 0.92 6.20
N SER A 43 -3.91 -0.07 7.03
CA SER A 43 -3.52 -1.47 6.79
C SER A 43 -4.73 -2.29 6.32
N ALA A 44 -4.51 -3.17 5.37
CA ALA A 44 -5.50 -4.14 4.91
C ALA A 44 -4.87 -5.54 4.87
N ALA A 45 -5.65 -6.57 5.16
CA ALA A 45 -5.20 -7.94 4.94
C ALA A 45 -5.14 -8.23 3.44
N LEU A 46 -4.06 -8.87 3.00
CA LEU A 46 -3.84 -9.21 1.60
C LEU A 46 -2.88 -10.40 1.52
N ASP A 47 -3.26 -11.41 0.74
CA ASP A 47 -2.32 -12.40 0.23
C ASP A 47 -1.66 -11.79 -1.01
N VAL A 48 -0.35 -11.59 -0.96
CA VAL A 48 0.39 -10.92 -2.05
C VAL A 48 0.64 -11.84 -3.24
N ASP A 49 0.53 -13.16 -3.02
CA ASP A 49 0.72 -14.17 -4.05
C ASP A 49 -0.57 -14.45 -4.84
N ASP A 50 -1.68 -13.77 -4.49
CA ASP A 50 -2.97 -13.82 -5.18
C ASP A 50 -3.21 -12.52 -5.98
N PRO A 51 -2.94 -12.52 -7.30
CA PRO A 51 -3.14 -11.34 -8.14
C PRO A 51 -4.59 -10.86 -8.20
N ASP A 52 -5.56 -11.76 -8.08
CA ASP A 52 -6.98 -11.40 -8.10
C ASP A 52 -7.36 -10.67 -6.79
N ALA A 53 -6.80 -11.10 -5.65
CA ALA A 53 -6.95 -10.38 -4.39
C ALA A 53 -6.30 -8.98 -4.44
N VAL A 54 -5.11 -8.86 -5.05
CA VAL A 54 -4.44 -7.56 -5.24
C VAL A 54 -5.30 -6.64 -6.11
N ALA A 55 -5.82 -7.15 -7.23
CA ALA A 55 -6.67 -6.38 -8.15
C ALA A 55 -7.98 -5.96 -7.49
N ALA A 56 -8.63 -6.86 -6.75
CA ALA A 56 -9.85 -6.57 -6.00
C ALA A 56 -9.61 -5.48 -4.94
N LEU A 57 -8.54 -5.60 -4.15
CA LEU A 57 -8.22 -4.58 -3.15
C LEU A 57 -7.92 -3.23 -3.80
N ALA A 58 -7.17 -3.20 -4.91
CA ALA A 58 -6.88 -1.98 -5.64
C ALA A 58 -8.15 -1.28 -6.14
N ALA A 59 -9.15 -2.05 -6.60
CA ALA A 59 -10.45 -1.53 -6.99
C ALA A 59 -11.26 -1.03 -5.78
N ASP A 60 -11.30 -1.79 -4.69
CA ASP A 60 -12.02 -1.43 -3.46
C ASP A 60 -11.48 -0.16 -2.81
N VAL A 61 -10.16 0.04 -2.85
CA VAL A 61 -9.54 1.27 -2.34
C VAL A 61 -9.55 2.41 -3.36
N ASP A 62 -10.08 2.22 -4.57
CA ASP A 62 -10.07 3.18 -5.67
C ASP A 62 -8.65 3.74 -5.94
N ALA A 63 -7.66 2.84 -6.00
CA ALA A 63 -6.26 3.20 -6.13
C ALA A 63 -5.96 3.79 -7.52
N GLY A 64 -5.50 5.04 -7.55
CA GLY A 64 -4.98 5.66 -8.78
C GLY A 64 -3.54 5.24 -9.10
N LEU A 65 -2.84 4.67 -8.11
CA LEU A 65 -1.51 4.09 -8.25
C LEU A 65 -1.38 2.87 -7.33
N VAL A 66 -0.87 1.77 -7.89
CA VAL A 66 -0.49 0.56 -7.14
C VAL A 66 1.03 0.38 -7.27
N VAL A 67 1.71 0.23 -6.13
CA VAL A 67 3.15 -0.04 -6.06
C VAL A 67 3.37 -1.44 -5.53
N LEU A 68 3.83 -2.34 -6.40
CA LEU A 68 4.18 -3.72 -6.04
C LEU A 68 5.59 -3.74 -5.44
N GLY A 69 5.66 -4.10 -4.16
CA GLY A 69 6.91 -4.29 -3.44
C GLY A 69 7.56 -5.64 -3.77
N PRO A 70 7.02 -6.76 -3.28
CA PRO A 70 7.60 -8.09 -3.44
C PRO A 70 7.69 -8.52 -4.91
N GLU A 71 8.67 -9.38 -5.19
CA GLU A 71 8.90 -10.04 -6.48
C GLU A 71 7.91 -11.16 -6.79
#